data_AF-A0A485J9T0-F1
#
_entry.id   AF-A0A485J9T0-F1
#
_cell.length_a   1.000
_cell.length_b   1.000
_cell.length_c   1.000
_cell.angle_alpha   90.00
_cell.angle_beta   90.00
_cell.angle_gamma   90.00
#
_symmetry.space_group_name_H-M   'P 1'
#
loop_
_entity.id
_entity.type
_entity.pdbx_description
1 polymer ?
#
loop_
_entity_poly.entity_id
_entity_poly.type
_entity_poly.pdbx_seq_one_letter_code
_entity_poly.pdbx_strand_id
1 'polypeptide(L)'
;MKIKTILTPVTCALLISFSAHAANADNYKNVINRTGAPQYMKDYDYDDHQRFNPFFDLGAWHGHLLPDGPNTMGGFPGVALLTEEYINFMASNFDRLTVWQDDKKVDFTLEAYSIPGALVQKLTAKDVQVEMTLRFATPRTSLLETKITSNKPLDLVWDGNCWKNWKRKKGNRFLIKPLLANTLTISAKSAPPVMA
;
A
#
# COMPACT_ATOMS: atom_id res chain seq x y z
N MET A 1 -74.03 -5.54 -21.71
CA MET A 1 -72.79 -6.13 -22.26
C MET A 1 -71.60 -5.33 -21.74
N LYS A 2 -70.68 -6.02 -21.04
CA LYS A 2 -69.30 -5.66 -20.63
C LYS A 2 -69.04 -4.55 -19.58
N ILE A 3 -68.54 -5.04 -18.44
CA ILE A 3 -67.86 -4.39 -17.30
C ILE A 3 -66.51 -3.80 -17.74
N LYS A 4 -66.11 -2.65 -17.20
CA LYS A 4 -64.68 -2.35 -16.95
C LYS A 4 -64.50 -1.60 -15.62
N THR A 5 -64.19 -2.37 -14.59
CA THR A 5 -63.65 -1.92 -13.30
C THR A 5 -62.23 -1.37 -13.55
N ILE A 6 -62.01 -0.08 -13.28
CA ILE A 6 -60.66 0.51 -13.36
C ILE A 6 -59.98 0.25 -12.02
N LEU A 7 -59.15 -0.78 -12.00
CA LEU A 7 -58.30 -1.16 -10.88
C LEU A 7 -57.02 -0.30 -10.91
N THR A 8 -56.77 0.42 -9.81
CA THR A 8 -55.46 0.79 -9.23
C THR A 8 -54.46 1.66 -10.03
N PRO A 9 -54.17 2.89 -9.57
CA PRO A 9 -52.90 3.56 -9.80
C PRO A 9 -51.95 3.57 -8.59
N VAL A 10 -52.29 2.88 -7.48
CA VAL A 10 -51.51 2.97 -6.22
C VAL A 10 -50.36 1.95 -6.13
N THR A 11 -50.35 0.92 -6.99
CA THR A 11 -49.37 -0.18 -6.89
C THR A 11 -47.99 0.14 -7.48
N CYS A 12 -47.85 1.16 -8.33
CA CYS A 12 -46.54 1.52 -8.91
C CYS A 12 -45.64 2.34 -7.97
N ALA A 13 -46.16 2.93 -6.89
CA ALA A 13 -45.35 3.73 -5.97
C ALA A 13 -44.54 2.90 -4.96
N LEU A 14 -44.80 1.60 -4.83
CA LEU A 14 -44.17 0.72 -3.82
C LEU A 14 -42.94 -0.07 -4.34
N LEU A 15 -42.60 0.02 -5.64
CA LEU A 15 -41.52 -0.80 -6.24
C LEU A 15 -40.18 -0.07 -6.44
N ILE A 16 -40.03 1.19 -6.00
CA ILE A 16 -38.79 1.98 -6.22
C ILE A 16 -37.96 2.12 -4.94
N SER A 17 -38.30 1.43 -3.85
CA SER A 17 -37.50 1.42 -2.63
C SER A 17 -36.44 0.31 -2.67
N PHE A 18 -35.66 0.23 -3.74
CA PHE A 18 -34.38 -0.46 -3.65
C PHE A 18 -33.44 0.44 -2.86
N SER A 19 -33.28 0.18 -1.57
CA SER A 19 -32.19 0.74 -0.79
C SER A 19 -30.89 0.35 -1.49
N ALA A 20 -30.34 1.26 -2.29
CA ALA A 20 -28.99 1.15 -2.80
C ALA A 20 -28.09 1.10 -1.56
N HIS A 21 -27.70 -0.10 -1.13
CA HIS A 21 -26.66 -0.24 -0.13
C HIS A 21 -25.43 0.41 -0.75
N ALA A 22 -25.03 1.57 -0.22
CA ALA A 22 -23.80 2.22 -0.61
C ALA A 22 -22.68 1.19 -0.39
N ALA A 23 -22.09 0.72 -1.49
CA ALA A 23 -21.07 -0.31 -1.40
C ALA A 23 -19.85 0.26 -0.67
N ASN A 24 -19.46 -0.36 0.43
CA ASN A 24 -18.30 0.07 1.21
C ASN A 24 -17.02 -0.35 0.48
N ALA A 25 -15.99 0.51 0.49
CA ALA A 25 -14.68 0.22 -0.11
C ALA A 25 -14.07 -1.10 0.42
N ASP A 26 -14.33 -1.46 1.68
CA ASP A 26 -13.85 -2.69 2.30
C ASP A 26 -14.39 -3.97 1.64
N ASN A 27 -15.50 -3.87 0.90
CA ASN A 27 -16.07 -5.00 0.15
C ASN A 27 -15.26 -5.32 -1.12
N TYR A 28 -14.30 -4.47 -1.51
CA TYR A 28 -13.57 -4.55 -2.77
C TYR A 28 -12.05 -4.65 -2.55
N LYS A 29 -11.65 -5.65 -1.77
CA LYS A 29 -10.23 -5.91 -1.54
C LYS A 29 -9.56 -6.45 -2.80
N ASN A 30 -8.37 -5.94 -3.10
CA ASN A 30 -7.46 -6.48 -4.11
C ASN A 30 -8.06 -6.64 -5.52
N VAL A 31 -8.96 -5.73 -5.92
CA VAL A 31 -9.55 -5.71 -7.28
C VAL A 31 -8.47 -5.69 -8.36
N ILE A 32 -7.38 -4.96 -8.10
CA ILE A 32 -6.15 -4.99 -8.91
C ILE A 32 -5.04 -5.52 -8.02
N ASN A 33 -4.18 -6.38 -8.56
CA ASN A 33 -2.97 -6.79 -7.85
C ASN A 33 -1.97 -5.61 -7.80
N ARG A 34 -1.78 -5.06 -6.61
CA ARG A 34 -0.86 -3.94 -6.31
C ARG A 34 0.40 -4.37 -5.56
N THR A 35 0.66 -5.67 -5.42
CA THR A 35 1.88 -6.16 -4.74
C THR A 35 3.08 -6.08 -5.66
N GLY A 36 4.25 -5.77 -5.12
CA GLY A 36 5.50 -5.95 -5.84
C GLY A 36 6.70 -5.27 -5.22
N ALA A 37 7.86 -5.90 -5.39
CA ALA A 37 9.16 -5.32 -5.12
C ALA A 37 9.91 -5.11 -6.44
N PRO A 38 9.75 -3.95 -7.14
CA PRO A 38 10.53 -3.67 -8.34
C PRO A 38 12.02 -3.81 -8.02
N GLN A 39 12.87 -4.11 -9.01
CA GLN A 39 14.34 -4.25 -8.79
C GLN A 39 15.16 -3.28 -9.66
N TYR A 40 14.48 -2.46 -10.45
CA TYR A 40 15.01 -1.59 -11.47
C TYR A 40 14.14 -0.33 -11.54
N MET A 41 14.73 0.79 -11.98
CA MET A 41 13.97 2.01 -12.23
C MET A 41 12.92 1.80 -13.33
N LYS A 42 13.31 1.09 -14.40
CA LYS A 42 12.45 0.61 -15.48
C LYS A 42 12.29 -0.90 -15.37
N ASP A 43 11.32 -1.34 -14.57
CA ASP A 43 11.04 -2.75 -14.32
C ASP A 43 9.89 -3.23 -15.21
N TYR A 44 10.19 -3.36 -16.50
CA TYR A 44 9.18 -3.48 -17.53
C TYR A 44 8.67 -4.91 -17.76
N ASP A 45 7.47 -4.99 -18.33
CA ASP A 45 6.93 -6.17 -18.98
C ASP A 45 7.49 -6.33 -20.42
N TYR A 46 6.77 -7.04 -21.29
CA TYR A 46 7.20 -7.29 -22.66
C TYR A 46 7.09 -6.03 -23.55
N ASP A 47 6.06 -5.21 -23.33
CA ASP A 47 5.69 -4.06 -24.16
C ASP A 47 6.22 -2.72 -23.60
N ASP A 48 7.26 -2.80 -22.76
CA ASP A 48 7.93 -1.66 -22.14
C ASP A 48 7.03 -0.84 -21.17
N HIS A 49 5.97 -1.45 -20.62
CA HIS A 49 5.19 -0.88 -19.52
C HIS A 49 5.78 -1.29 -18.16
N GLN A 50 5.66 -0.44 -17.13
CA GLN A 50 5.96 -0.88 -15.76
C GLN A 50 5.05 -2.05 -15.40
N ARG A 51 5.63 -3.19 -15.02
CA ARG A 51 4.86 -4.43 -14.82
C ARG A 51 4.07 -4.51 -13.52
N PHE A 52 4.22 -3.52 -12.65
CA PHE A 52 3.52 -3.43 -11.36
C PHE A 52 2.49 -2.31 -11.42
N ASN A 53 1.51 -2.35 -10.52
CA ASN A 53 0.36 -1.44 -10.52
C ASN A 53 0.32 -0.56 -9.24
N PRO A 54 1.19 0.46 -9.11
CA PRO A 54 1.19 1.31 -7.93
C PRO A 54 -0.16 2.01 -7.75
N PHE A 55 -0.49 2.27 -6.50
CA PHE A 55 -1.63 3.09 -6.11
C PHE A 55 -1.26 4.56 -6.22
N PHE A 56 -2.04 5.30 -7.01
CA PHE A 56 -2.01 6.76 -7.14
C PHE A 56 -3.43 7.28 -6.85
N ASP A 57 -3.53 8.47 -6.26
CA ASP A 57 -4.80 9.14 -5.99
C ASP A 57 -4.61 10.66 -5.92
N LEU A 58 -5.70 11.44 -5.92
CA LEU A 58 -5.74 12.90 -5.86
C LEU A 58 -4.89 13.63 -6.91
N GLY A 59 -4.60 12.99 -8.04
CA GLY A 59 -3.74 13.56 -9.10
C GLY A 59 -2.28 13.72 -8.67
N ALA A 60 -1.82 12.89 -7.72
CA ALA A 60 -0.45 12.90 -7.27
C ALA A 60 0.56 12.37 -8.29
N TRP A 61 1.80 12.80 -8.12
CA TRP A 61 2.93 12.52 -9.02
C TRP A 61 3.83 11.40 -8.50
N HIS A 62 3.36 10.67 -7.49
CA HIS A 62 4.02 9.49 -6.95
C HIS A 62 3.01 8.45 -6.51
N GLY A 63 3.43 7.19 -6.46
CA GLY A 63 2.58 6.05 -6.14
C GLY A 63 3.32 4.95 -5.37
N HIS A 64 2.54 4.05 -4.77
CA HIS A 64 3.03 3.05 -3.80
C HIS A 64 2.55 1.65 -4.13
N LEU A 65 3.34 0.61 -3.84
CA LEU A 65 2.93 -0.80 -3.95
C LEU A 65 2.67 -1.40 -2.56
N LEU A 66 1.99 -2.54 -2.56
CA LEU A 66 1.89 -3.42 -1.40
C LEU A 66 3.15 -4.30 -1.29
N PRO A 67 3.54 -4.70 -0.07
CA PRO A 67 4.59 -5.68 0.14
C PRO A 67 4.22 -7.03 -0.49
N ASP A 68 5.22 -7.75 -0.98
CA ASP A 68 5.11 -9.07 -1.60
C ASP A 68 5.60 -10.21 -0.70
N GLY A 69 6.07 -9.90 0.51
CA GLY A 69 6.46 -10.89 1.51
C GLY A 69 7.39 -10.35 2.60
N PRO A 70 8.10 -11.24 3.34
CA PRO A 70 8.93 -10.86 4.48
C PRO A 70 10.05 -9.85 4.18
N ASN A 71 10.52 -9.79 2.93
CA ASN A 71 11.58 -8.86 2.53
C ASN A 71 11.11 -7.41 2.39
N THR A 72 9.80 -7.20 2.21
CA THR A 72 9.20 -5.88 1.96
C THR A 72 8.15 -5.50 3.00
N MET A 73 7.74 -6.43 3.87
CA MET A 73 6.82 -6.17 4.98
C MET A 73 7.33 -5.05 5.90
N GLY A 74 6.41 -4.24 6.42
CA GLY A 74 6.71 -3.06 7.23
C GLY A 74 6.93 -1.78 6.41
N GLY A 75 6.87 -1.84 5.09
CA GLY A 75 6.88 -0.67 4.21
C GLY A 75 5.92 -0.86 3.03
N PHE A 76 5.70 0.22 2.28
CA PHE A 76 4.99 0.18 1.01
C PHE A 76 6.03 0.33 -0.11
N PRO A 77 6.51 -0.79 -0.67
CA PRO A 77 7.67 -0.75 -1.55
C PRO A 77 7.38 -0.08 -2.89
N GLY A 78 8.41 0.08 -3.71
CA GLY A 78 8.26 0.46 -5.11
C GLY A 78 7.72 1.87 -5.28
N VAL A 79 8.33 2.85 -4.61
CA VAL A 79 8.00 4.27 -4.78
C VAL A 79 8.12 4.62 -6.26
N ALA A 80 6.98 4.81 -6.91
CA ALA A 80 6.89 5.18 -8.31
C ALA A 80 6.82 6.69 -8.41
N LEU A 81 7.67 7.29 -9.24
CA LEU A 81 7.70 8.73 -9.52
C LEU A 81 7.22 8.97 -10.94
N LEU A 82 6.28 9.90 -11.11
CA LEU A 82 5.92 10.47 -12.39
C LEU A 82 6.89 11.62 -12.66
N THR A 83 7.96 11.34 -13.39
CA THR A 83 8.97 12.33 -13.78
C THR A 83 8.52 13.02 -15.06
N GLU A 84 7.55 13.92 -14.92
CA GLU A 84 6.90 14.66 -16.01
C GLU A 84 6.11 13.74 -16.95
N GLU A 85 6.79 13.08 -17.88
CA GLU A 85 6.17 12.28 -18.95
C GLU A 85 6.29 10.77 -18.72
N TYR A 86 7.11 10.34 -17.74
CA TYR A 86 7.45 8.93 -17.54
C TYR A 86 7.28 8.48 -16.10
N ILE A 87 6.91 7.21 -15.92
CA ILE A 87 6.92 6.53 -14.62
C ILE A 87 8.25 5.82 -14.40
N ASN A 88 8.91 6.10 -13.27
CA ASN A 88 10.18 5.52 -12.86
C ASN A 88 10.13 5.09 -11.38
N PHE A 89 10.61 3.88 -11.06
CA PHE A 89 10.74 3.45 -9.67
C PHE A 89 11.99 4.03 -9.03
N MET A 90 11.88 4.51 -7.79
CA MET A 90 13.00 5.07 -7.03
C MET A 90 13.67 4.04 -6.12
N ALA A 91 12.91 3.16 -5.47
CA ALA A 91 13.41 2.22 -4.46
C ALA A 91 12.54 0.94 -4.40
N SER A 92 13.07 -0.16 -3.83
CA SER A 92 12.21 -1.27 -3.36
C SER A 92 11.72 -0.88 -1.99
N ASN A 93 12.60 -0.95 -0.99
CA ASN A 93 12.27 -0.51 0.36
C ASN A 93 12.71 0.93 0.52
N PHE A 94 11.78 1.76 0.98
CA PHE A 94 12.02 3.12 1.42
C PHE A 94 11.07 3.36 2.58
N ASP A 95 11.60 3.77 3.74
CA ASP A 95 10.84 3.93 4.97
C ASP A 95 10.17 2.62 5.45
N ARG A 96 10.87 1.48 5.35
CA ARG A 96 10.38 0.18 5.83
C ARG A 96 10.65 0.05 7.33
N LEU A 97 9.60 -0.09 8.12
CA LEU A 97 9.66 -0.33 9.56
C LEU A 97 10.11 -1.76 9.90
N THR A 98 11.02 -1.86 10.85
CA THR A 98 11.28 -3.05 11.66
C THR A 98 11.15 -2.70 13.13
N VAL A 99 10.63 -3.64 13.91
CA VAL A 99 10.42 -3.45 15.36
C VAL A 99 11.36 -4.38 16.11
N TRP A 100 11.96 -3.84 17.17
CA TRP A 100 12.87 -4.53 18.05
C TRP A 100 12.37 -4.43 19.49
N GLN A 101 12.53 -5.50 20.24
CA GLN A 101 12.22 -5.57 21.66
C GLN A 101 13.34 -6.34 22.35
N ASP A 102 13.92 -5.76 23.39
CA ASP A 102 15.05 -6.34 24.14
C ASP A 102 16.19 -6.79 23.20
N ASP A 103 16.58 -5.91 22.27
CA ASP A 103 17.60 -6.13 21.21
C ASP A 103 17.31 -7.30 20.24
N LYS A 104 16.08 -7.83 20.23
CA LYS A 104 15.64 -8.86 19.29
C LYS A 104 14.62 -8.30 18.31
N LYS A 105 14.83 -8.57 17.03
CA LYS A 105 13.86 -8.25 15.99
C LYS A 105 12.58 -9.04 16.23
N VAL A 106 11.46 -8.34 16.29
CA VAL A 106 10.13 -8.95 16.39
C VAL A 106 9.80 -9.62 15.05
N ASP A 107 9.43 -10.90 15.12
CA ASP A 107 9.00 -11.67 13.95
C ASP A 107 7.48 -11.52 13.76
N PHE A 108 7.07 -11.13 12.56
CA PHE A 108 5.69 -10.79 12.24
C PHE A 108 5.13 -11.69 11.15
N THR A 109 3.83 -11.96 11.26
CA THR A 109 3.01 -12.41 10.12
C THR A 109 2.43 -11.20 9.39
N LEU A 110 2.31 -11.29 8.06
CA LEU A 110 1.85 -10.21 7.19
C LEU A 110 0.45 -10.50 6.62
N GLU A 111 -0.47 -9.57 6.78
CA GLU A 111 -1.65 -9.41 5.91
C GLU A 111 -1.51 -8.08 5.17
N ALA A 112 -1.67 -8.06 3.84
CA ALA A 112 -1.61 -6.83 3.06
C ALA A 112 -2.69 -6.83 1.97
N TYR A 113 -3.39 -5.72 1.82
CA TYR A 113 -4.45 -5.59 0.83
C TYR A 113 -4.65 -4.14 0.39
N SER A 114 -5.24 -3.97 -0.78
CA SER A 114 -5.72 -2.70 -1.30
C SER A 114 -7.24 -2.64 -1.24
N ILE A 115 -7.77 -1.44 -1.05
CA ILE A 115 -9.19 -1.11 -1.23
C ILE A 115 -9.26 0.13 -2.13
N PRO A 116 -10.43 0.48 -2.69
CA PRO A 116 -10.61 1.78 -3.33
C PRO A 116 -10.18 2.93 -2.40
N GLY A 117 -9.10 3.61 -2.78
CA GLY A 117 -8.55 4.77 -2.05
C GLY A 117 -7.56 4.48 -0.91
N ALA A 118 -7.11 3.23 -0.70
CA ALA A 118 -6.05 2.96 0.28
C ALA A 118 -5.22 1.69 0.02
N LEU A 119 -4.01 1.67 0.58
CA LEU A 119 -3.25 0.46 0.84
C LEU A 119 -3.19 0.20 2.35
N VAL A 120 -3.35 -1.06 2.74
CA VAL A 120 -3.32 -1.48 4.14
C VAL A 120 -2.38 -2.66 4.32
N GLN A 121 -1.61 -2.64 5.40
CA GLN A 121 -0.92 -3.84 5.88
C GLN A 121 -1.04 -3.98 7.40
N LYS A 122 -1.12 -5.22 7.85
CA LYS A 122 -1.17 -5.60 9.27
C LYS A 122 -0.03 -6.57 9.55
N LEU A 123 0.79 -6.21 10.52
CA LEU A 123 1.87 -7.03 11.04
C LEU A 123 1.45 -7.56 12.40
N THR A 124 1.34 -8.87 12.54
CA THR A 124 0.88 -9.50 13.78
C THR A 124 1.95 -10.40 14.37
N ALA A 125 2.35 -10.07 15.60
CA ALA A 125 3.14 -10.91 16.48
C ALA A 125 2.38 -11.10 17.81
N LYS A 126 2.92 -11.93 18.70
CA LYS A 126 2.28 -12.29 19.98
C LYS A 126 1.93 -11.06 20.84
N ASP A 127 2.91 -10.19 21.07
CA ASP A 127 2.81 -9.06 22.02
C ASP A 127 2.92 -7.68 21.33
N VAL A 128 2.98 -7.67 19.99
CA VAL A 128 3.09 -6.46 19.18
C VAL A 128 2.20 -6.60 17.94
N GLN A 129 1.40 -5.58 17.66
CA GLN A 129 0.69 -5.44 16.39
C GLN A 129 1.00 -4.09 15.75
N VAL A 130 1.16 -4.08 14.42
CA VAL A 130 1.30 -2.86 13.65
C VAL A 130 0.25 -2.85 12.55
N GLU A 131 -0.60 -1.82 12.52
CA GLU A 131 -1.55 -1.58 11.44
C GLU A 131 -1.14 -0.31 10.71
N MET A 132 -0.96 -0.44 9.39
CA MET A 132 -0.54 0.66 8.54
C MET A 132 -1.59 0.93 7.48
N THR A 133 -2.00 2.19 7.36
CA THR A 133 -2.94 2.65 6.34
C THR A 133 -2.32 3.80 5.56
N LEU A 134 -2.16 3.62 4.25
CA LEU A 134 -1.67 4.65 3.34
C LEU A 134 -2.80 5.18 2.46
N ARG A 135 -2.98 6.50 2.49
CA ARG A 135 -3.92 7.26 1.65
C ARG A 135 -3.25 8.51 1.08
N PHE A 136 -3.81 9.10 0.04
CA PHE A 136 -3.37 10.41 -0.41
C PHE A 136 -4.08 11.52 0.37
N ALA A 137 -3.33 12.56 0.72
CA ALA A 137 -3.82 13.72 1.46
C ALA A 137 -3.90 14.97 0.57
N THR A 138 -2.99 15.11 -0.39
CA THR A 138 -2.94 16.22 -1.34
C THR A 138 -2.50 15.71 -2.72
N PRO A 139 -2.59 16.54 -3.79
CA PRO A 139 -2.04 16.22 -5.10
C PRO A 139 -0.51 16.06 -5.14
N ARG A 140 0.21 16.15 -4.02
CA ARG A 140 1.67 15.94 -3.94
C ARG A 140 2.10 15.16 -2.69
N THR A 141 1.16 14.68 -1.88
CA THR A 141 1.48 14.10 -0.58
C THR A 141 0.57 12.92 -0.27
N SER A 142 1.19 11.79 0.03
CA SER A 142 0.55 10.64 0.68
C SER A 142 0.81 10.68 2.18
N LEU A 143 -0.16 10.21 2.96
CA LEU A 143 -0.09 10.09 4.40
C LEU A 143 -0.12 8.60 4.78
N LEU A 144 0.83 8.21 5.63
CA LEU A 144 0.91 6.89 6.23
C LEU A 144 0.56 7.00 7.72
N GLU A 145 -0.53 6.37 8.14
CA GLU A 145 -0.78 6.09 9.55
C GLU A 145 -0.08 4.78 9.91
N THR A 146 0.76 4.80 10.95
CA THR A 146 1.41 3.60 11.50
C THR A 146 0.99 3.45 12.96
N LYS A 147 -0.04 2.65 13.20
CA LYS A 147 -0.59 2.38 14.53
C LYS A 147 0.10 1.17 15.15
N ILE A 148 0.85 1.38 16.22
CA ILE A 148 1.59 0.34 16.93
C ILE A 148 0.90 0.06 18.27
N THR A 149 0.58 -1.21 18.52
CA THR A 149 0.02 -1.69 19.79
C THR A 149 1.02 -2.61 20.45
N SER A 150 1.44 -2.28 21.67
CA SER A 150 2.29 -3.13 22.50
C SER A 150 2.09 -2.83 23.98
N ASN A 151 2.37 -3.81 24.82
CA ASN A 151 2.37 -3.70 26.29
C ASN A 151 3.75 -3.37 26.86
N LYS A 152 4.78 -3.24 26.02
CA LYS A 152 6.17 -2.97 26.42
C LYS A 152 6.78 -1.89 25.52
N PRO A 153 7.85 -1.21 25.98
CA PRO A 153 8.67 -0.36 25.11
C PRO A 153 9.27 -1.15 23.94
N LEU A 154 9.48 -0.46 22.82
CA LEU A 154 9.99 -0.98 21.56
C LEU A 154 11.04 -0.02 20.98
N ASP A 155 12.03 -0.57 20.29
CA ASP A 155 12.93 0.18 19.44
C ASP A 155 12.46 0.02 17.99
N LEU A 156 12.15 1.14 17.34
CA LEU A 156 11.59 1.23 16.00
C LEU A 156 12.69 1.66 15.04
N VAL A 157 12.87 0.93 13.95
CA VAL A 157 13.94 1.20 12.97
C VAL A 157 13.35 1.21 11.58
N TRP A 158 13.49 2.32 10.87
CA TRP A 158 13.11 2.46 9.46
C TRP A 158 14.34 2.40 8.58
N ASP A 159 14.27 1.60 7.51
CA ASP A 159 15.33 1.49 6.51
C ASP A 159 14.85 1.83 5.09
N GLY A 160 15.77 2.31 4.26
CA GLY A 160 15.50 2.57 2.85
C GLY A 160 16.75 2.55 1.98
N ASN A 161 16.58 2.14 0.72
CA ASN A 161 17.64 2.07 -0.29
C ASN A 161 17.15 2.48 -1.68
N CYS A 162 17.80 3.49 -2.28
CA CYS A 162 17.53 3.92 -3.65
C CYS A 162 18.13 2.93 -4.68
N TRP A 163 17.48 2.81 -5.85
CA TRP A 163 17.92 1.89 -6.91
C TRP A 163 19.27 2.23 -7.50
N LYS A 164 20.00 1.16 -7.88
CA LYS A 164 21.26 1.22 -8.62
C LYS A 164 21.16 0.71 -10.06
N ASN A 165 20.09 -0.04 -10.37
CA ASN A 165 19.93 -0.72 -11.64
C ASN A 165 18.94 0.04 -12.53
N TRP A 166 19.31 0.24 -13.80
CA TRP A 166 18.57 1.09 -14.74
C TRP A 166 17.34 0.43 -15.35
N LYS A 167 17.52 -0.68 -16.06
CA LYS A 167 16.45 -1.29 -16.87
C LYS A 167 16.54 -2.82 -16.86
N ARG A 168 15.36 -3.45 -16.76
CA ARG A 168 15.15 -4.88 -17.04
C ARG A 168 14.06 -5.03 -18.09
N LYS A 169 14.31 -5.87 -19.10
CA LYS A 169 13.30 -6.42 -20.04
C LYS A 169 13.41 -7.94 -19.98
N LYS A 170 12.31 -8.68 -20.13
CA LYS A 170 12.34 -10.16 -20.08
C LYS A 170 13.37 -10.68 -21.10
N GLY A 171 14.48 -11.27 -20.62
CA GLY A 171 15.57 -11.80 -21.44
C GLY A 171 16.87 -10.98 -21.51
N ASN A 172 16.88 -9.68 -21.12
CA ASN A 172 18.09 -8.85 -21.15
C ASN A 172 18.25 -8.01 -19.85
N ARG A 173 19.43 -8.06 -19.24
CA ARG A 173 19.81 -7.28 -18.04
C ARG A 173 20.89 -6.27 -18.40
N PHE A 174 20.65 -4.98 -18.16
CA PHE A 174 21.69 -3.95 -18.21
C PHE A 174 22.01 -3.50 -16.79
N LEU A 175 23.26 -3.72 -16.37
CA LEU A 175 23.80 -3.31 -15.08
C LEU A 175 24.64 -2.04 -15.27
N ILE A 176 24.43 -1.03 -14.43
CA ILE A 176 25.37 0.10 -14.31
C ILE A 176 26.30 -0.18 -13.14
N LYS A 177 27.57 0.25 -13.21
CA LYS A 177 28.50 0.18 -12.08
C LYS A 177 27.86 0.82 -10.84
N PRO A 178 27.82 0.14 -9.68
CA PRO A 178 27.17 0.66 -8.49
C PRO A 178 27.96 1.85 -7.93
N LEU A 179 27.34 3.02 -7.83
CA LEU A 179 27.71 4.00 -6.81
C LEU A 179 27.28 3.44 -5.44
N LEU A 180 28.06 3.72 -4.40
CA LEU A 180 27.76 3.32 -3.02
C LEU A 180 26.32 3.75 -2.67
N ALA A 181 25.47 2.80 -2.23
CA ALA A 181 24.19 3.17 -1.65
C ALA A 181 24.46 3.53 -0.21
N ASN A 182 23.94 4.66 0.21
CA ASN A 182 23.82 4.97 1.62
C ASN A 182 22.47 4.39 2.06
N THR A 183 22.50 3.35 2.89
CA THR A 183 21.30 2.92 3.61
C THR A 183 20.89 4.07 4.52
N LEU A 184 19.68 4.58 4.36
CA LEU A 184 19.11 5.54 5.29
C LEU A 184 18.44 4.74 6.41
N THR A 185 18.91 4.94 7.64
CA THR A 185 18.32 4.32 8.82
C THR A 185 17.89 5.41 9.80
N ILE A 186 16.63 5.36 10.23
CA ILE A 186 16.09 6.23 11.28
C ILE A 186 15.65 5.32 12.44
N SER A 187 16.05 5.66 13.66
CA SER A 187 15.66 4.91 14.86
C SER A 187 14.87 5.80 15.82
N ALA A 188 13.82 5.25 16.42
CA ALA A 188 13.03 5.90 17.48
C ALA A 188 12.72 4.89 18.59
N LYS A 189 12.50 5.40 19.81
CA LYS A 189 12.09 4.57 20.95
C LYS A 189 10.64 4.86 21.32
N SER A 190 9.82 3.84 21.49
CA SER A 190 8.44 4.06 21.92
C SER A 190 8.39 4.49 23.39
N ALA A 191 7.46 5.39 23.70
CA ALA A 191 7.20 5.77 25.08
C ALA A 191 6.59 4.59 25.86
N PRO A 192 6.89 4.44 27.16
CA PRO A 192 6.22 3.45 27.99
C PRO A 192 4.71 3.71 28.01
N PRO A 193 3.87 2.66 28.13
CA PRO A 193 2.43 2.84 28.29
C PRO A 193 2.17 3.69 29.53
N VAL A 194 1.41 4.78 29.37
CA VAL A 194 0.94 5.59 30.49
C VAL A 194 -0.02 4.70 31.29
N MET A 195 0.41 4.25 32.47
CA MET A 195 -0.46 3.56 33.40
C MET A 195 -1.55 4.54 33.84
N ALA A 196 -2.80 4.26 33.45
CA ALA A 196 -3.97 4.97 33.93
C ALA A 196 -4.29 4.57 35.38
#